data_AF-A0A0F9E205-F1
#
_entry.id   AF-A0A0F9E205-F1
#
_cell.length_a   1.000
_cell.length_b   1.000
_cell.length_c   1.000
_cell.angle_alpha   90.00
_cell.angle_beta   90.00
_cell.angle_gamma   90.00
#
_symmetry.space_group_name_H-M   'P 1'
#
loop_
_entity.id
_entity.type
_entity.pdbx_description
1 polymer ?
#
loop_
_entity_poly.entity_id
_entity_poly.type
_entity_poly.pdbx_seq_one_letter_code
_entity_poly.pdbx_strand_id
1 'polypeptide(L)'
;MTASLVIKDSEYRGELKVEVVSELVEQKSFEAYPDLEGKPAAVQVRVALRREELLRLLLAGHRLKECASLLRWSTQTMRNELANVYFRKRLQSVSFEIFKEVDEDLAALKADPAIRLAEMADKALDEIESLMESGDERIRLRAAQDTLDRNTLTSKTRRLETNSREVRVNIDLLARADQAAKEVHESNERARTS
;
A
#
# COMPACT_ATOMS: atom_id res chain seq x y z
N MET A 1 20.74 13.09 -14.41
CA MET A 1 20.57 13.40 -15.84
C MET A 1 19.13 13.10 -16.20
N THR A 2 18.30 14.13 -16.34
CA THR A 2 16.87 14.02 -16.65
C THR A 2 16.67 14.24 -18.14
N ALA A 3 16.13 13.23 -18.84
CA ALA A 3 15.75 13.34 -20.25
C ALA A 3 14.23 13.48 -20.35
N SER A 4 13.75 14.67 -20.74
CA SER A 4 12.35 14.94 -21.06
C SER A 4 12.08 14.60 -22.53
N LEU A 5 11.05 13.80 -22.82
CA LEU A 5 10.64 13.49 -24.19
C LEU A 5 9.37 14.30 -24.55
N VAL A 6 9.51 15.22 -25.50
CA VAL A 6 8.39 15.96 -26.11
C VAL A 6 7.86 15.12 -27.27
N ILE A 7 6.62 14.64 -27.14
CA ILE A 7 5.91 13.95 -28.22
C ILE A 7 5.17 15.02 -29.03
N LYS A 8 5.56 15.18 -30.30
CA LYS A 8 4.78 15.94 -31.28
C LYS A 8 3.99 14.95 -32.12
N ASP A 9 2.67 14.97 -31.96
CA ASP A 9 1.73 14.34 -32.87
C ASP A 9 1.76 15.07 -34.21
N SER A 10 2.27 14.41 -35.25
CA SER A 10 1.89 14.72 -36.63
C SER A 10 2.18 13.53 -37.54
N GLU A 11 1.11 12.81 -37.89
CA GLU A 11 0.86 12.27 -39.22
C GLU A 11 2.08 11.92 -40.09
N TYR A 12 2.68 10.73 -39.92
CA TYR A 12 3.54 10.16 -40.97
C TYR A 12 3.35 8.65 -41.11
N ARG A 13 2.86 8.29 -42.31
CA ARG A 13 2.85 6.94 -42.86
C ARG A 13 4.29 6.42 -42.95
N GLY A 14 4.50 5.20 -42.46
CA GLY A 14 5.47 4.24 -42.98
C GLY A 14 6.91 4.71 -43.10
N GLU A 15 7.63 4.71 -41.97
CA GLU A 15 9.02 4.28 -41.82
C GLU A 15 9.44 4.68 -40.40
N LEU A 16 9.24 3.75 -39.45
CA LEU A 16 9.83 3.89 -38.12
C LEU A 16 11.34 3.91 -38.31
N LYS A 17 11.97 5.07 -38.09
CA LYS A 17 13.41 5.18 -37.87
C LYS A 17 13.76 4.41 -36.60
N VAL A 18 14.09 3.13 -36.74
CA VAL A 18 14.60 2.22 -35.71
C VAL A 18 16.13 2.37 -35.61
N GLU A 19 16.64 3.59 -35.47
CA GLU A 19 18.10 3.82 -35.48
C GLU A 19 18.68 4.13 -34.10
N VAL A 20 17.88 4.47 -33.08
CA VAL A 20 18.42 4.89 -31.76
C VAL A 20 17.90 4.03 -30.59
N VAL A 21 16.82 3.28 -30.78
CA VAL A 21 16.33 2.32 -29.76
C VAL A 21 17.07 0.97 -29.88
N SER A 22 17.74 0.69 -31.00
CA SER A 22 18.36 -0.61 -31.27
C SER A 22 19.59 -0.85 -30.39
N GLU A 23 20.55 0.07 -30.32
CA GLU A 23 21.87 -0.22 -29.72
C GLU A 23 21.83 -0.57 -28.21
N LEU A 24 20.99 0.11 -27.42
CA LEU A 24 20.85 -0.13 -25.97
C LEU A 24 19.96 -1.33 -25.64
N VAL A 25 18.97 -1.63 -26.48
CA VAL A 25 18.15 -2.85 -26.36
C VAL A 25 18.95 -4.06 -26.87
N GLU A 26 19.80 -3.88 -27.87
CA GLU A 26 20.65 -4.92 -28.46
C GLU A 26 21.73 -5.43 -27.49
N GLN A 27 22.39 -4.55 -26.72
CA GLN A 27 23.44 -5.00 -25.80
C GLN A 27 22.93 -5.76 -24.58
N LYS A 28 21.85 -5.29 -23.93
CA LYS A 28 21.33 -5.94 -22.71
C LYS A 28 20.49 -7.20 -22.98
N SER A 29 19.86 -7.29 -24.16
CA SER A 29 19.06 -8.48 -24.51
C SER A 29 19.93 -9.64 -24.98
N PHE A 30 21.14 -9.39 -25.49
CA PHE A 30 22.02 -10.43 -25.99
C PHE A 30 22.62 -11.29 -24.87
N GLU A 31 23.05 -10.66 -23.77
CA GLU A 31 23.57 -11.37 -22.59
C GLU A 31 22.52 -12.27 -21.92
N ALA A 32 21.23 -11.95 -22.08
CA ALA A 32 20.14 -12.68 -21.45
C ALA A 32 19.85 -14.04 -22.11
N TYR A 33 20.30 -14.26 -23.36
CA TYR A 33 19.96 -15.44 -24.16
C TYR A 33 21.20 -16.11 -24.80
N PRO A 34 22.06 -16.76 -24.00
CA PRO A 34 23.24 -17.46 -24.51
C PRO A 34 22.89 -18.64 -25.43
N ASP A 35 21.64 -19.14 -25.41
CA ASP A 35 21.16 -20.14 -26.36
C ASP A 35 21.04 -19.64 -27.82
N LEU A 36 21.26 -18.34 -28.04
CA LEU A 36 21.33 -17.74 -29.36
C LEU A 36 22.75 -17.67 -29.93
N GLU A 37 23.78 -17.98 -29.13
CA GLU A 37 25.18 -17.99 -29.58
C GLU A 37 25.36 -18.94 -30.79
N GLY A 38 26.12 -18.50 -31.79
CA GLY A 38 26.36 -19.26 -33.03
C GLY A 38 25.31 -19.11 -34.14
N LYS A 39 24.20 -18.41 -33.91
CA LYS A 39 23.24 -18.05 -34.98
C LYS A 39 23.67 -16.77 -35.72
N PRO A 40 23.17 -16.53 -36.94
CA PRO A 40 23.40 -15.25 -37.63
C PRO A 40 22.87 -14.07 -36.79
N ALA A 41 23.63 -12.97 -36.71
CA ALA A 41 23.29 -11.81 -35.87
C ALA A 41 21.84 -11.31 -36.07
N ALA A 42 21.40 -11.20 -37.34
CA ALA A 42 20.04 -10.79 -37.66
C ALA A 42 18.94 -11.71 -37.10
N VAL A 43 19.24 -13.01 -36.97
CA VAL A 43 18.32 -14.00 -36.37
C VAL A 43 18.33 -13.87 -34.85
N GLN A 44 19.50 -13.67 -34.25
CA GLN A 44 19.64 -13.49 -32.81
C GLN A 44 18.83 -12.28 -32.34
N VAL A 45 19.02 -11.12 -32.97
CA VAL A 45 18.31 -9.89 -32.64
C VAL A 45 16.79 -10.07 -32.78
N ARG A 46 16.33 -10.67 -33.88
CA ARG A 46 14.89 -10.89 -34.09
C ARG A 46 14.28 -11.80 -33.02
N VAL A 47 14.97 -12.87 -32.63
CA VAL A 47 14.47 -13.80 -31.62
C VAL A 47 14.50 -13.15 -30.24
N ALA A 48 15.59 -12.45 -29.89
CA ALA A 48 15.71 -11.71 -28.64
C ALA A 48 14.60 -10.67 -28.48
N LEU A 49 14.36 -9.84 -29.50
CA LEU A 49 13.27 -8.84 -29.49
C LEU A 49 11.90 -9.47 -29.26
N ARG A 50 11.61 -10.59 -29.92
CA ARG A 50 10.32 -11.27 -29.74
C ARG A 50 10.19 -11.94 -28.37
N ARG A 51 11.29 -12.42 -27.80
CA ARG A 51 11.32 -12.94 -26.42
C ARG A 51 11.09 -11.82 -25.40
N GLU A 52 11.75 -10.68 -25.57
CA GLU A 52 11.52 -9.50 -24.72
C GLU A 52 10.06 -9.03 -24.81
N GLU A 53 9.49 -9.02 -26.01
CA GLU A 53 8.06 -8.66 -26.18
C GLU A 53 7.12 -9.69 -25.53
N LEU A 54 7.43 -10.99 -25.64
CA LEU A 54 6.71 -12.04 -24.92
C LEU A 54 6.79 -11.82 -23.40
N LEU A 55 7.96 -11.49 -22.88
CA LEU A 55 8.18 -11.23 -21.47
C LEU A 55 7.34 -10.04 -20.98
N ARG A 56 7.30 -8.94 -21.73
CA ARG A 56 6.44 -7.78 -21.43
C ARG A 56 4.96 -8.15 -21.37
N LEU A 57 4.46 -8.89 -22.37
CA LEU A 57 3.06 -9.30 -22.41
C LEU A 57 2.69 -10.20 -21.22
N LEU A 58 3.58 -11.12 -20.83
CA LEU A 58 3.36 -11.98 -19.67
C LEU A 58 3.36 -11.21 -18.35
N LEU A 59 4.27 -10.25 -18.19
CA LEU A 59 4.32 -9.39 -17.00
C LEU A 59 3.10 -8.46 -16.91
N ALA A 60 2.54 -8.04 -18.05
CA ALA A 60 1.27 -7.31 -18.11
C ALA A 60 0.04 -8.18 -17.77
N GLY A 61 0.21 -9.50 -17.57
CA GLY A 61 -0.86 -10.41 -17.17
C GLY A 61 -1.64 -11.04 -18.32
N HIS A 62 -1.17 -10.93 -19.56
CA HIS A 62 -1.82 -11.57 -20.71
C HIS A 62 -1.74 -13.11 -20.65
N ARG A 63 -2.80 -13.76 -21.13
CA ARG A 63 -2.82 -15.23 -21.23
C ARG A 63 -1.95 -15.69 -22.40
N LEU A 64 -1.37 -16.89 -22.31
CA LEU A 64 -0.52 -17.43 -23.38
C LEU A 64 -1.20 -17.50 -24.75
N LYS A 65 -2.51 -17.75 -24.81
CA LYS A 65 -3.27 -17.74 -26.06
C LYS A 65 -3.36 -16.35 -26.69
N GLU A 66 -3.46 -15.30 -25.86
CA GLU A 66 -3.50 -13.90 -26.30
C GLU A 66 -2.12 -13.48 -26.79
N CYS A 67 -1.07 -13.78 -26.03
CA CYS A 67 0.30 -13.50 -26.44
C CYS A 67 0.66 -14.21 -27.76
N ALA A 68 0.20 -15.46 -27.96
CA ALA A 68 0.39 -16.19 -29.22
C ALA A 68 -0.26 -15.46 -30.41
N SER A 69 -1.47 -14.92 -30.21
CA SER A 69 -2.19 -14.14 -31.23
C SER A 69 -1.45 -12.84 -31.55
N LEU A 70 -1.03 -12.09 -30.53
CA LEU A 70 -0.33 -10.80 -30.69
C LEU A 70 1.03 -10.95 -31.38
N LEU A 71 1.81 -11.96 -30.99
CA LEU A 71 3.14 -12.22 -31.56
C LEU A 71 3.10 -13.02 -32.88
N ARG A 72 1.90 -13.44 -33.31
CA ARG A 72 1.68 -14.32 -34.47
C ARG A 72 2.52 -15.60 -34.37
N TRP A 73 2.58 -16.18 -33.19
CA TRP A 73 3.28 -17.44 -32.91
C TRP A 73 2.30 -18.59 -32.72
N SER A 74 2.75 -19.79 -33.05
CA SER A 74 1.99 -20.98 -32.70
C SER A 74 2.00 -21.16 -31.17
N THR A 75 0.92 -21.73 -30.64
CA THR A 75 0.85 -22.07 -29.20
C THR A 75 1.95 -23.03 -28.79
N GLN A 76 2.42 -23.89 -29.70
CA GLN A 76 3.54 -24.79 -29.44
C GLN A 76 4.87 -24.02 -29.32
N THR A 77 5.11 -23.04 -30.20
CA THR A 77 6.30 -22.18 -30.13
C THR A 77 6.35 -21.45 -28.78
N MET A 78 5.22 -20.91 -28.33
CA MET A 78 5.11 -20.24 -27.03
C MET A 78 5.45 -21.17 -25.86
N ARG A 79 4.96 -22.43 -25.90
CA ARG A 79 5.29 -23.43 -24.88
C ARG A 79 6.78 -23.79 -24.89
N ASN A 80 7.40 -23.87 -26.07
CA ASN A 80 8.82 -24.15 -26.19
C ASN A 80 9.66 -22.99 -25.63
N GLU A 81 9.27 -21.73 -25.89
CA GLU A 81 9.94 -20.56 -25.31
C GLU A 81 9.76 -20.48 -23.80
N LEU A 82 8.57 -20.81 -23.27
CA LEU A 82 8.37 -20.95 -21.83
C LEU A 82 9.16 -22.11 -21.22
N ALA A 83 9.43 -23.16 -21.98
CA ALA A 83 10.27 -24.26 -21.52
C ALA A 83 11.76 -23.89 -21.53
N ASN A 84 12.15 -22.83 -22.25
CA ASN A 84 13.53 -22.36 -22.28
C ASN A 84 13.98 -21.88 -20.88
N VAL A 85 15.13 -22.38 -20.43
CA VAL A 85 15.67 -22.09 -19.09
C VAL A 85 16.10 -20.64 -18.96
N TYR A 86 16.72 -20.07 -20.01
CA TYR A 86 17.19 -18.70 -20.00
C TYR A 86 16.02 -17.71 -19.99
N PHE A 87 14.99 -17.99 -20.78
CA PHE A 87 13.75 -17.22 -20.76
C PHE A 87 13.07 -17.24 -19.38
N ARG A 88 12.96 -18.42 -18.76
CA ARG A 88 12.37 -18.53 -17.42
C ARG A 88 13.16 -17.79 -16.34
N LYS A 89 14.48 -17.91 -16.35
CA LYS A 89 15.35 -17.16 -15.43
C LYS A 89 15.18 -15.66 -15.61
N ARG A 90 15.14 -15.18 -16.85
CA ARG A 90 14.92 -13.77 -17.17
C ARG A 90 13.55 -13.29 -16.67
N LEU A 91 12.49 -14.05 -16.95
CA LEU A 91 11.14 -13.75 -16.49
C LEU A 91 11.08 -13.67 -14.95
N GLN A 92 11.70 -14.61 -14.25
CA GLN A 92 11.77 -14.61 -12.78
C GLN A 92 12.52 -13.38 -12.24
N SER A 93 13.70 -13.06 -12.81
CA SER A 93 14.49 -11.89 -12.41
C SER A 93 13.69 -10.60 -12.56
N VAL A 94 13.10 -10.38 -13.73
CA VAL A 94 12.33 -9.15 -13.99
C VAL A 94 11.06 -9.10 -13.14
N SER A 95 10.39 -10.24 -12.94
CA SER A 95 9.21 -10.28 -12.06
C SER A 95 9.56 -9.94 -10.60
N PHE A 96 10.74 -10.35 -10.14
CA PHE A 96 11.21 -10.05 -8.79
C PHE A 96 11.63 -8.58 -8.66
N GLU A 97 12.28 -8.01 -9.67
CA GLU A 97 12.62 -6.58 -9.72
C GLU A 97 11.37 -5.72 -9.68
N ILE A 98 10.37 -6.01 -10.51
CA ILE A 98 9.08 -5.29 -10.52
C ILE A 98 8.36 -5.46 -9.18
N PHE A 99 8.33 -6.67 -8.63
CA PHE A 99 7.69 -6.90 -7.34
C PHE A 99 8.37 -6.11 -6.22
N LYS A 100 9.70 -6.06 -6.22
CA LYS A 100 10.47 -5.29 -5.25
C LYS A 100 10.19 -3.79 -5.37
N GLU A 101 10.17 -3.25 -6.59
CA GLU A 101 9.84 -1.84 -6.83
C GLU A 101 8.42 -1.52 -6.36
N VAL A 102 7.45 -2.37 -6.69
CA VAL A 102 6.06 -2.20 -6.23
C VAL A 102 5.94 -2.32 -4.72
N ASP A 103 6.70 -3.23 -4.08
CA ASP A 103 6.68 -3.38 -2.62
C ASP A 103 7.32 -2.16 -1.93
N GLU A 104 8.39 -1.60 -2.50
CA GLU A 104 9.00 -0.34 -2.05
C GLU A 104 8.04 0.84 -2.21
N ASP A 105 7.37 0.95 -3.35
CA ASP A 105 6.34 1.97 -3.60
C ASP A 105 5.16 1.83 -2.65
N LEU A 106 4.70 0.60 -2.40
CA LEU A 106 3.63 0.32 -1.45
C LEU A 106 4.08 0.61 -0.01
N ALA A 107 5.33 0.33 0.35
CA ALA A 107 5.89 0.65 1.65
C ALA A 107 5.98 2.17 1.85
N ALA A 108 6.40 2.91 0.83
CA ALA A 108 6.40 4.37 0.82
C ALA A 108 4.96 4.93 0.95
N LEU A 109 4.01 4.37 0.19
CA LEU A 109 2.62 4.77 0.24
C LEU A 109 1.93 4.40 1.56
N LYS A 110 2.37 3.34 2.24
CA LYS A 110 1.89 2.91 3.57
C LYS A 110 2.51 3.70 4.72
N ALA A 111 3.61 4.42 4.49
CA ALA A 111 4.12 5.38 5.48
C ALA A 111 3.24 6.64 5.56
N ASP A 112 2.49 6.94 4.50
CA ASP A 112 1.69 8.16 4.34
C ASP A 112 0.22 8.12 4.84
N PRO A 113 -0.52 7.00 4.95
CA PRO A 113 -1.94 7.04 5.25
C PRO A 113 -2.19 7.34 6.73
N ALA A 114 -1.27 6.97 7.63
CA ALA A 114 -1.36 7.35 9.05
C ALA A 114 -1.11 8.86 9.23
N ILE A 115 -0.15 9.41 8.48
CA ILE A 115 0.15 10.85 8.47
C ILE A 115 -1.04 11.61 7.85
N ARG A 116 -1.53 11.17 6.70
CA ARG A 116 -2.70 11.75 6.03
C ARG A 116 -3.98 11.63 6.86
N LEU A 117 -4.18 10.54 7.58
CA LEU A 117 -5.29 10.39 8.53
C LEU A 117 -5.14 11.34 9.72
N ALA A 118 -3.93 11.57 10.22
CA ALA A 118 -3.67 12.57 11.25
C ALA A 118 -3.97 13.99 10.73
N GLU A 119 -3.47 14.36 9.55
CA GLU A 119 -3.76 15.67 8.95
C GLU A 119 -5.25 15.89 8.66
N MET A 120 -5.97 14.86 8.21
CA MET A 120 -7.42 14.94 8.01
C MET A 120 -8.17 15.03 9.35
N ALA A 121 -7.66 14.39 10.40
CA ALA A 121 -8.24 14.49 11.74
C ALA A 121 -8.06 15.91 12.32
N ASP A 122 -6.89 16.52 12.13
CA ASP A 122 -6.63 17.90 12.55
C ASP A 122 -7.55 18.88 11.82
N LYS A 123 -7.68 18.76 10.50
CA LYS A 123 -8.64 19.57 9.71
C LYS A 123 -10.09 19.35 10.11
N ALA A 124 -10.46 18.12 10.48
CA ALA A 124 -11.80 17.81 10.95
C ALA A 124 -12.08 18.44 12.33
N LEU A 125 -11.07 18.58 13.21
CA LEU A 125 -11.20 19.32 14.47
C LEU A 125 -11.47 20.80 14.23
N ASP A 126 -10.68 21.44 13.36
CA ASP A 126 -10.87 22.84 12.99
C ASP A 126 -12.28 23.08 12.41
N GLU A 127 -12.76 22.15 11.57
CA GLU A 127 -14.10 22.22 11.00
C GLU A 127 -15.19 22.07 12.06
N ILE A 128 -15.05 21.14 13.03
CA ILE A 128 -15.98 20.99 14.15
C ILE A 128 -16.05 22.28 14.99
N GLU A 129 -14.91 22.91 15.29
CA GLU A 129 -14.86 24.16 16.06
C GLU A 129 -15.66 25.26 15.34
N SER A 130 -15.41 25.45 14.04
CA SER A 130 -16.14 26.44 13.22
C SER A 130 -17.66 26.14 13.11
N LEU A 131 -18.04 24.86 13.07
CA LEU A 131 -19.42 24.43 12.96
C LEU A 131 -20.18 24.54 14.28
N MET A 132 -19.48 24.40 15.42
CA MET A 132 -20.05 24.64 16.74
C MET A 132 -20.37 26.11 17.00
N GLU A 133 -19.58 27.03 16.44
CA GLU A 133 -19.81 28.47 16.53
C GLU A 133 -20.97 28.95 15.63
N SER A 134 -21.15 28.34 14.47
CA SER A 134 -22.16 28.74 13.47
C SER A 134 -23.53 28.09 13.67
N GLY A 135 -23.60 26.93 14.33
CA GLY A 135 -24.82 26.35 14.88
C GLY A 135 -25.79 25.64 13.91
N ASP A 136 -25.58 25.69 12.58
CA ASP A 136 -26.65 25.36 11.61
C ASP A 136 -26.41 24.15 10.68
N GLU A 137 -25.31 23.40 10.82
CA GLU A 137 -24.99 22.30 9.88
C GLU A 137 -24.71 20.95 10.56
N ARG A 138 -25.76 20.34 11.13
CA ARG A 138 -25.69 19.00 11.78
C ARG A 138 -25.10 17.89 10.91
N ILE A 139 -25.30 17.94 9.58
CA ILE A 139 -24.80 16.92 8.66
C ILE A 139 -23.28 17.03 8.49
N ARG A 140 -22.74 18.25 8.35
CA ARG A 140 -21.29 18.46 8.24
C ARG A 140 -20.58 18.15 9.54
N LEU A 141 -21.16 18.54 10.66
CA LEU A 141 -20.63 18.22 11.99
C LEU A 141 -20.52 16.72 12.22
N ARG A 142 -21.53 15.94 11.78
CA ARG A 142 -21.48 14.49 11.86
C ARG A 142 -20.45 13.86 10.91
N ALA A 143 -20.30 14.41 9.70
CA ALA A 143 -19.28 13.95 8.76
C ALA A 143 -17.84 14.23 9.26
N ALA A 144 -17.61 15.38 9.88
CA ALA A 144 -16.33 15.72 10.51
C ALA A 144 -16.05 14.82 11.72
N GLN A 145 -17.06 14.54 12.56
CA GLN A 145 -16.95 13.57 13.66
C GLN A 145 -16.63 12.14 13.17
N ASP A 146 -17.30 11.67 12.11
CA ASP A 146 -17.02 10.36 11.52
C ASP A 146 -15.60 10.30 10.94
N THR A 147 -15.06 11.42 10.45
CA THR A 147 -13.69 11.51 9.95
C THR A 147 -12.67 11.46 11.09
N LEU A 148 -12.96 12.15 12.20
CA LEU A 148 -12.15 12.12 13.42
C LEU A 148 -12.10 10.73 14.06
N ASP A 149 -13.23 10.00 14.07
CA ASP A 149 -13.35 8.67 14.65
C ASP A 149 -12.59 7.59 13.85
N ARG A 150 -12.25 7.85 12.58
CA ARG A 150 -11.44 6.95 11.75
C ARG A 150 -9.95 6.99 12.07
N ASN A 151 -9.49 8.02 12.78
CA ASN A 151 -8.12 8.06 13.26
C ASN A 151 -7.97 7.12 14.48
N THR A 152 -7.11 6.12 14.35
CA THR A 152 -6.91 5.09 15.39
C THR A 152 -6.16 5.62 16.61
N LEU A 153 -5.47 6.76 16.50
CA LEU A 153 -4.78 7.42 17.62
C LEU A 153 -5.76 8.14 18.56
N THR A 154 -6.89 8.62 18.03
CA THR A 154 -7.97 9.31 18.77
C THR A 154 -9.07 8.37 19.24
N SER A 155 -8.90 7.05 19.06
CA SER A 155 -9.91 6.05 19.40
C SER A 155 -10.53 6.33 20.77
N LYS A 156 -11.86 6.54 20.78
CA LYS A 156 -12.72 6.70 21.96
C LYS A 156 -12.58 5.57 22.98
N THR A 157 -11.90 4.47 22.62
CA THR A 157 -11.59 3.33 23.49
C THR A 157 -10.20 3.32 24.07
N ARG A 158 -9.36 4.36 23.88
CA ARG A 158 -8.27 4.61 24.81
C ARG A 158 -8.91 5.06 26.12
N ARG A 159 -9.45 4.07 26.85
CA ARG A 159 -9.87 4.15 28.24
C ARG A 159 -8.75 4.95 28.90
N LEU A 160 -9.07 6.16 29.34
CA LEU A 160 -8.23 6.84 30.32
C LEU A 160 -8.05 5.81 31.43
N GLU A 161 -6.90 5.13 31.46
CA GLU A 161 -6.48 4.29 32.57
C GLU A 161 -6.22 5.24 33.74
N THR A 162 -7.32 5.76 34.28
CA THR A 162 -7.35 6.61 35.44
C THR A 162 -7.13 5.68 36.60
N ASN A 163 -5.87 5.34 36.92
CA ASN A 163 -5.42 4.47 38.02
C ASN A 163 -6.56 3.75 38.76
N SER A 164 -7.29 2.88 38.06
CA SER A 164 -8.48 2.26 38.62
C SER A 164 -7.95 1.08 39.38
N ARG A 165 -7.47 1.32 40.61
CA ARG A 165 -7.20 0.25 41.56
C ARG A 165 -8.51 -0.49 41.75
N GLU A 166 -8.57 -1.71 41.24
CA GLU A 166 -9.64 -2.65 41.55
C GLU A 166 -9.53 -2.97 43.05
N VAL A 167 -10.22 -2.19 43.88
CA VAL A 167 -10.32 -2.47 45.31
C VAL A 167 -11.35 -3.56 45.48
N ARG A 168 -10.89 -4.80 45.65
CA ARG A 168 -11.77 -5.91 46.01
C ARG A 168 -12.19 -5.74 47.46
N VAL A 169 -13.45 -5.36 47.65
CA VAL A 169 -14.01 -5.17 48.98
C VAL A 169 -14.45 -6.53 49.52
N ASN A 170 -13.76 -7.02 50.55
CA ASN A 170 -14.16 -8.22 51.28
C ASN A 170 -15.30 -7.91 52.26
N ILE A 171 -16.13 -8.92 52.55
CA ILE A 171 -17.26 -8.82 53.50
C ILE A 171 -16.78 -8.37 54.88
N ASP A 172 -15.61 -8.86 55.32
CA ASP A 172 -15.02 -8.46 56.61
C ASP A 172 -14.63 -6.98 56.66
N LEU A 173 -14.21 -6.41 55.52
CA LEU A 173 -13.89 -4.99 55.40
C LEU A 173 -15.15 -4.12 55.50
N LEU A 174 -16.27 -4.58 54.92
CA LEU A 174 -17.57 -3.91 55.04
C LEU A 174 -18.10 -3.94 56.47
N ALA A 175 -18.00 -5.09 57.15
CA ALA A 175 -18.43 -5.22 58.53
C ALA A 175 -17.65 -4.28 59.47
N ARG A 176 -16.33 -4.18 59.28
CA ARG A 176 -15.49 -3.25 60.06
C ARG A 176 -15.79 -1.78 59.75
N ALA A 177 -16.06 -1.46 58.49
CA ALA A 177 -16.45 -0.11 58.09
C ALA A 177 -17.80 0.31 58.71
N ASP A 178 -18.78 -0.60 58.75
CA ASP A 178 -20.08 -0.36 59.39
C ASP A 178 -19.94 -0.13 60.90
N GLN A 179 -19.13 -0.95 61.58
CA GLN A 179 -18.88 -0.79 63.01
C GLN A 179 -18.16 0.53 63.32
N ALA A 180 -17.12 0.88 62.54
CA ALA A 180 -16.43 2.16 62.69
C ALA A 180 -17.36 3.35 62.43
N ALA A 181 -18.28 3.24 61.46
CA ALA A 181 -19.26 4.28 61.19
C ALA A 181 -20.23 4.49 62.37
N LYS A 182 -20.68 3.41 63.02
CA LYS A 182 -21.53 3.47 64.22
C LYS A 182 -20.80 4.10 65.41
N GLU A 183 -19.56 3.71 65.66
CA GLU A 183 -18.75 4.28 66.75
C GLU A 183 -18.52 5.79 66.55
N VAL A 184 -18.22 6.21 65.32
CA VAL A 184 -18.10 7.64 64.98
C VAL A 184 -19.42 8.38 65.16
N HIS A 185 -20.53 7.75 64.79
CA HIS A 185 -21.86 8.33 64.95
C HIS A 185 -22.21 8.55 66.43
N GLU A 186 -22.05 7.53 67.26
CA GLU A 186 -22.27 7.62 68.70
C GLU A 186 -21.36 8.65 69.37
N SER A 187 -20.09 8.71 68.96
CA SER A 187 -19.17 9.73 69.48
C SER A 187 -19.61 11.15 69.13
N ASN A 188 -20.17 11.35 67.93
CA ASN A 188 -20.68 12.66 67.51
C ASN A 188 -21.96 13.04 68.26
N GLU A 189 -22.83 12.08 68.59
CA GLU A 189 -24.03 12.35 69.39
C GLU A 189 -23.70 12.70 70.85
N ARG A 190 -22.70 12.02 71.44
CA ARG A 190 -22.20 12.36 72.77
C ARG A 190 -21.57 13.77 72.80
N ALA A 191 -20.81 14.13 71.78
CA ALA A 191 -20.22 15.47 71.66
C ALA A 191 -21.25 16.60 71.46
N ARG A 192 -22.47 16.29 70.99
CA ARG A 192 -23.56 17.27 70.83
C ARG A 192 -24.40 17.46 72.08
N THR A 193 -24.32 16.54 73.03
CA THR A 193 -25.12 16.54 74.26
C THR A 193 -24.34 16.99 75.48
N SER A 194 -23.02 17.12 75.37
CA SER A 194 -22.12 17.82 76.31
C SER A 194 -22.04 19.31 76.01
#